data_AF-A0A0D1XLB3-F1
#
_entry.id   AF-A0A0D1XLB3-F1
#
_cell.length_a   1.000
_cell.length_b   1.000
_cell.length_c   1.000
_cell.angle_alpha   90.00
_cell.angle_beta   90.00
_cell.angle_gamma   90.00
#
_symmetry.space_group_name_H-M   'P 1'
#
loop_
_entity.id
_entity.type
_entity.pdbx_description
1 polymer ?
#
loop_
_entity_poly.entity_id
_entity_poly.type
_entity_poly.pdbx_seq_one_letter_code
_entity_poly.pdbx_strand_id
1 'polypeptide(L)'
;MHFSEDTPFGVRDGLILEHYGVNELHFDSVKSYRNRFMAVKPNHPWNGLETKEFLYKIGAWGKLRDSGREGLTLAGLLMFSEERVITEVLPHYFLEYRDDTHTFGDERWSDRVTSQDGTWTGNLHDFYFMVMPRLTSGLQVPFQLQGTVRHDETAVHTALREALVNAIVHADYEGERGIVVERERTSFAFSNPGLLRVPISQALEGGVSDLRNPNLCKMFLLIGLGERAGSGLFNIRQTWRDREWEIPQFLQQETPARTTFILRMISVDTQENEEKFRTIGDSYNKKHGSVNKESDSDNIDFKSLNNVLSSFNKENKSLNNEFISYNKEDNSGNKKGNFYNNEMKSLNNVDLADSTDGETDLEEKEGLEGGEGTEEELWKISELARKRKRLSPKVMEEIIVRLCVHRPLRLKELADMLERTPDGLRNNYLAKLLREGRIRLKYPDQVNHPKQAYITVR
;
A
#
# COMPACT_ATOMS: atom_id res chain seq x y z
N MET A 1 -10.64 -10.10 -12.37
CA MET A 1 -10.48 -11.56 -12.42
C MET A 1 -11.73 -12.19 -11.79
N HIS A 2 -12.11 -13.43 -12.11
CA HIS A 2 -13.01 -14.18 -11.24
C HIS A 2 -12.21 -14.68 -10.04
N PHE A 3 -12.58 -14.25 -8.84
CA PHE A 3 -12.08 -14.85 -7.61
C PHE A 3 -12.75 -16.22 -7.46
N SER A 4 -11.94 -17.28 -7.34
CA SER A 4 -12.43 -18.63 -7.04
C SER A 4 -12.80 -18.72 -5.56
N GLU A 5 -13.87 -19.47 -5.26
CA GLU A 5 -14.43 -19.60 -3.90
C GLU A 5 -13.50 -20.39 -2.94
N ASP A 6 -12.37 -20.90 -3.44
CA ASP A 6 -11.37 -21.72 -2.74
C ASP A 6 -10.40 -20.94 -1.81
N THR A 7 -10.75 -19.73 -1.34
CA THR A 7 -9.97 -19.05 -0.29
C THR A 7 -10.52 -19.42 1.10
N PRO A 8 -9.84 -20.28 1.89
CA PRO A 8 -10.36 -20.76 3.16
C PRO A 8 -10.38 -19.64 4.21
N PHE A 9 -11.58 -19.15 4.50
CA PHE A 9 -11.93 -18.27 5.63
C PHE A 9 -11.08 -16.99 5.79
N GLY A 10 -11.39 -15.97 4.98
CA GLY A 10 -11.36 -14.56 5.42
C GLY A 10 -9.99 -13.86 5.53
N VAL A 11 -8.89 -14.54 5.23
CA VAL A 11 -7.52 -13.98 5.14
C VAL A 11 -7.29 -13.40 3.74
N ARG A 12 -7.73 -12.16 3.51
CA ARG A 12 -7.63 -11.49 2.19
C ARG A 12 -6.18 -11.27 1.76
N ASP A 13 -5.32 -10.80 2.67
CA ASP A 13 -3.98 -10.33 2.31
C ASP A 13 -2.99 -11.44 1.92
N GLY A 14 -3.35 -12.70 2.16
CA GLY A 14 -2.57 -13.89 1.78
C GLY A 14 -2.79 -14.35 0.34
N LEU A 15 -3.74 -13.76 -0.41
CA LEU A 15 -4.00 -14.09 -1.81
C LEU A 15 -2.72 -13.98 -2.65
N ILE A 16 -2.38 -15.04 -3.38
CA ILE A 16 -1.22 -15.06 -4.28
C ILE A 16 -1.62 -14.51 -5.63
N LEU A 17 -0.93 -13.46 -6.06
CA LEU A 17 -1.11 -12.79 -7.34
C LEU A 17 -0.18 -13.42 -8.36
N GLU A 18 -0.74 -14.18 -9.31
CA GLU A 18 0.05 -14.81 -10.37
C GLU A 18 0.62 -13.77 -11.34
N HIS A 19 1.78 -14.08 -11.90
CA HIS A 19 2.57 -13.21 -12.80
C HIS A 19 3.13 -11.94 -12.14
N TYR A 20 2.61 -11.49 -10.99
CA TYR A 20 3.25 -10.47 -10.15
C TYR A 20 4.48 -11.05 -9.45
N GLY A 21 5.66 -10.64 -9.93
CA GLY A 21 6.97 -11.10 -9.51
C GLY A 21 7.64 -10.19 -8.48
N VAL A 22 8.98 -10.23 -8.45
CA VAL A 22 9.79 -9.37 -7.55
C VAL A 22 10.16 -8.05 -8.24
N ASN A 23 9.92 -7.93 -9.56
CA ASN A 23 10.24 -6.72 -10.33
C ASN A 23 9.20 -5.63 -10.10
N GLU A 24 7.99 -6.05 -9.71
CA GLU A 24 6.79 -5.28 -9.43
C GLU A 24 6.84 -4.64 -8.03
N LEU A 25 7.99 -4.73 -7.34
CA LEU A 25 8.25 -4.11 -6.03
C LEU A 25 9.20 -2.92 -6.15
N HIS A 26 8.90 -1.84 -5.45
CA HIS A 26 9.82 -0.73 -5.25
C HIS A 26 10.97 -1.17 -4.31
N PHE A 27 12.11 -1.51 -4.91
CA PHE A 27 13.22 -2.16 -4.21
C PHE A 27 13.79 -1.36 -3.03
N ASP A 28 13.78 -0.02 -3.08
CA ASP A 28 14.28 0.79 -1.96
C ASP A 28 13.32 0.77 -0.74
N SER A 29 12.02 0.54 -0.92
CA SER A 29 11.07 0.31 0.19
C SER A 29 11.32 -1.05 0.85
N VAL A 30 11.53 -2.10 0.04
CA VAL A 30 11.92 -3.45 0.52
C VAL A 30 13.25 -3.39 1.29
N LYS A 31 14.23 -2.64 0.79
CA LYS A 31 15.54 -2.43 1.42
C LYS A 31 15.43 -1.61 2.71
N SER A 32 14.62 -0.55 2.72
CA SER A 32 14.32 0.25 3.91
C SER A 32 13.68 -0.60 5.01
N TYR A 33 12.69 -1.42 4.66
CA TYR A 33 12.09 -2.41 5.55
C TYR A 33 13.12 -3.44 6.06
N ARG A 34 13.99 -3.99 5.19
CA ARG A 34 15.07 -4.91 5.60
C ARG A 34 16.05 -4.26 6.59
N ASN A 35 16.39 -2.98 6.40
CA ASN A 35 17.25 -2.25 7.32
C ASN A 35 16.58 -2.05 8.69
N ARG A 36 15.29 -1.73 8.73
CA ARG A 36 14.50 -1.60 9.97
C ARG A 36 14.34 -2.95 10.69
N PHE A 37 14.07 -4.02 9.94
CA PHE A 37 14.04 -5.39 10.47
C PHE A 37 15.37 -5.79 11.11
N MET A 38 16.49 -5.50 10.44
CA MET A 38 17.84 -5.75 10.97
C MET A 38 18.15 -4.89 12.19
N ALA A 39 17.71 -3.62 12.25
CA ALA A 39 17.89 -2.77 13.42
C ALA A 39 17.14 -3.30 14.66
N VAL A 40 15.91 -3.79 14.49
CA VAL A 40 15.09 -4.37 15.57
C VAL A 40 15.54 -5.81 15.92
N LYS A 41 16.12 -6.55 14.98
CA LYS A 41 16.54 -7.95 15.16
C LYS A 41 17.91 -8.23 14.49
N PRO A 42 19.02 -7.67 15.02
CA PRO A 42 20.33 -7.74 14.34
C PRO A 42 20.87 -9.17 14.18
N ASN A 43 20.61 -10.04 15.15
CA ASN A 43 21.05 -11.44 15.14
C ASN A 43 20.03 -12.40 14.50
N HIS A 44 19.04 -11.91 13.75
CA HIS A 44 18.00 -12.77 13.18
C HIS A 44 18.54 -13.58 11.98
N PRO A 45 18.29 -14.90 11.89
CA PRO A 45 18.77 -15.73 10.78
C PRO A 45 18.21 -15.32 9.41
N TRP A 46 17.18 -14.48 9.36
CA TRP A 46 16.62 -13.97 8.11
C TRP A 46 17.43 -12.83 7.49
N ASN A 47 18.35 -12.19 8.23
CA ASN A 47 19.13 -11.07 7.73
C ASN A 47 20.04 -11.48 6.55
N GLY A 48 20.55 -12.73 6.57
CA GLY A 48 21.37 -13.31 5.50
C GLY A 48 20.61 -13.97 4.34
N LEU A 49 19.26 -13.93 4.31
CA LEU A 49 18.48 -14.55 3.23
C LEU A 49 18.47 -13.70 1.95
N GLU A 50 18.36 -14.36 0.79
CA GLU A 50 18.07 -13.68 -0.48
C GLU A 50 16.69 -13.02 -0.44
N THR A 51 16.49 -11.94 -1.21
CA THR A 51 15.29 -11.09 -1.11
C THR A 51 13.98 -11.86 -1.30
N LYS A 52 13.90 -12.79 -2.27
CA LYS A 52 12.70 -13.61 -2.49
C LYS A 52 12.39 -14.56 -1.32
N GLU A 53 13.42 -15.09 -0.66
CA GLU A 53 13.25 -15.92 0.55
C GLU A 53 12.85 -15.07 1.76
N PHE A 54 13.43 -13.88 1.92
CA PHE A 54 13.05 -12.93 2.95
C PHE A 54 11.58 -12.50 2.81
N LEU A 55 11.15 -12.13 1.60
CA LEU A 55 9.75 -11.80 1.29
C LEU A 55 8.81 -12.97 1.64
N TYR A 56 9.19 -14.21 1.32
CA TYR A 56 8.43 -15.41 1.70
C TYR A 56 8.36 -15.61 3.22
N LYS A 57 9.44 -15.37 3.97
CA LYS A 57 9.43 -15.47 5.43
C LYS A 57 8.53 -14.42 6.09
N ILE A 58 8.56 -13.16 5.63
CA ILE A 58 7.71 -12.11 6.20
C ILE A 58 6.25 -12.22 5.77
N GLY A 59 5.94 -12.90 4.66
CA GLY A 59 4.57 -13.10 4.16
C GLY A 59 4.19 -12.19 2.98
N ALA A 60 5.17 -11.57 2.34
CA ALA A 60 5.01 -10.75 1.13
C ALA A 60 5.10 -11.57 -0.18
N TRP A 61 5.67 -12.78 -0.13
CA TRP A 61 5.73 -13.72 -1.26
C TRP A 61 4.99 -15.01 -0.91
N GLY A 62 4.21 -15.56 -1.83
CA GLY A 62 3.44 -16.79 -1.67
C GLY A 62 3.95 -17.93 -2.57
N LYS A 63 3.74 -19.18 -2.14
CA LYS A 63 4.03 -20.40 -2.93
C LYS A 63 3.00 -21.49 -2.63
N LEU A 64 2.23 -21.90 -3.63
CA LEU A 64 1.38 -23.10 -3.59
C LEU A 64 2.24 -24.31 -3.96
N ARG A 65 2.26 -25.33 -3.09
CA ARG A 65 3.12 -26.52 -3.28
C ARG A 65 2.58 -27.46 -4.35
N ASP A 66 1.27 -27.62 -4.38
CA ASP A 66 0.60 -28.70 -5.13
C ASP A 66 0.45 -28.37 -6.61
N SER A 67 0.47 -27.08 -6.95
CA SER A 67 0.40 -26.54 -8.32
C SER A 67 1.68 -25.82 -8.77
N GLY A 68 2.66 -25.65 -7.88
CA GLY A 68 3.90 -24.90 -8.15
C GLY A 68 3.74 -23.38 -8.32
N ARG A 69 2.51 -22.85 -8.28
CA ARG A 69 2.18 -21.43 -8.48
C ARG A 69 2.85 -20.56 -7.40
N GLU A 70 3.56 -19.52 -7.80
CA GLU A 70 4.17 -18.55 -6.89
C GLU A 70 4.13 -17.12 -7.43
N GLY A 71 4.07 -16.15 -6.52
CA GLY A 71 3.93 -14.73 -6.84
C GLY A 71 3.99 -13.86 -5.58
N LEU A 72 3.79 -12.56 -5.72
CA LEU A 72 3.48 -11.68 -4.59
C LEU A 72 2.22 -12.15 -3.87
N THR A 73 2.16 -11.93 -2.56
CA THR A 73 0.87 -11.86 -1.87
C THR A 73 0.26 -10.47 -2.05
N LEU A 74 -1.06 -10.34 -1.88
CA LEU A 74 -1.71 -9.04 -1.81
C LEU A 74 -1.09 -8.14 -0.72
N ALA A 75 -0.69 -8.70 0.41
CA ALA A 75 0.08 -8.00 1.44
C ALA A 75 1.45 -7.50 0.92
N GLY A 76 2.16 -8.28 0.12
CA GLY A 76 3.44 -7.90 -0.48
C GLY A 76 3.30 -6.78 -1.50
N LEU A 77 2.26 -6.83 -2.33
CA LEU A 77 1.87 -5.77 -3.26
C LEU A 77 1.60 -4.46 -2.50
N LEU A 78 0.65 -4.48 -1.57
CA LEU A 78 0.23 -3.33 -0.75
C LEU A 78 1.39 -2.70 0.05
N MET A 79 2.32 -3.50 0.56
CA MET A 79 3.42 -3.04 1.40
C MET A 79 4.60 -2.46 0.61
N PHE A 80 4.82 -2.90 -0.65
CA PHE A 80 6.09 -2.64 -1.35
C PHE A 80 5.99 -2.31 -2.85
N SER A 81 4.87 -2.52 -3.53
CA SER A 81 4.70 -2.12 -4.94
C SER A 81 4.40 -0.62 -5.08
N GLU A 82 4.59 -0.04 -6.26
CA GLU A 82 4.16 1.35 -6.52
C GLU A 82 2.64 1.44 -6.70
N GLU A 83 2.02 2.57 -6.37
CA GLU A 83 0.56 2.80 -6.44
C GLU A 83 -0.04 2.30 -7.75
N ARG A 84 0.62 2.61 -8.88
CA ARG A 84 0.15 2.25 -10.21
C ARG A 84 -0.03 0.74 -10.39
N VAL A 85 0.80 -0.07 -9.73
CA VAL A 85 0.75 -1.54 -9.75
C VAL A 85 -0.25 -2.05 -8.70
N ILE A 86 -0.41 -1.35 -7.58
CA ILE A 86 -1.46 -1.65 -6.59
C ILE A 86 -2.85 -1.44 -7.20
N THR A 87 -3.06 -0.36 -7.96
CA THR A 87 -4.34 -0.01 -8.59
C THR A 87 -4.72 -0.88 -9.79
N GLU A 88 -3.80 -1.69 -10.34
CA GLU A 88 -4.12 -2.76 -11.30
C GLU A 88 -4.89 -3.93 -10.65
N VAL A 89 -4.67 -4.15 -9.35
CA VAL A 89 -5.32 -5.21 -8.56
C VAL A 89 -6.47 -4.66 -7.72
N LEU A 90 -6.33 -3.43 -7.23
CA LEU A 90 -7.27 -2.77 -6.31
C LEU A 90 -7.63 -1.35 -6.81
N PRO A 91 -8.60 -1.20 -7.74
CA PRO A 91 -8.92 0.09 -8.37
C PRO A 91 -9.46 1.19 -7.42
N HIS A 92 -9.82 0.83 -6.18
CA HIS A 92 -10.26 1.76 -5.13
C HIS A 92 -9.19 2.02 -4.06
N TYR A 93 -7.98 1.51 -4.25
CA TYR A 93 -6.85 1.78 -3.37
C TYR A 93 -6.53 3.27 -3.34
N PHE A 94 -6.47 3.82 -2.13
CA PHE A 94 -6.20 5.23 -1.89
C PHE A 94 -5.66 5.40 -0.47
N LEU A 95 -4.59 6.19 -0.32
CA LEU A 95 -4.04 6.61 0.97
C LEU A 95 -3.97 8.13 1.00
N GLU A 96 -4.39 8.74 2.11
CA GLU A 96 -4.32 10.18 2.30
C GLU A 96 -3.93 10.56 3.74
N TYR A 97 -3.09 11.58 3.87
CA TYR A 97 -2.85 12.30 5.12
C TYR A 97 -3.25 13.77 4.95
N ARG A 98 -3.85 14.36 5.99
CA ARG A 98 -4.26 15.76 6.05
C ARG A 98 -3.91 16.37 7.40
N ASP A 99 -3.39 17.58 7.41
CA ASP A 99 -3.02 18.32 8.63
C ASP A 99 -3.65 19.72 8.60
N ASP A 100 -4.63 20.01 9.47
CA ASP A 100 -5.27 21.33 9.56
C ASP A 100 -4.56 22.30 10.52
N THR A 101 -3.55 21.83 11.27
CA THR A 101 -3.13 22.48 12.52
C THR A 101 -2.70 23.94 12.34
N HIS A 102 -2.15 24.27 11.17
CA HIS A 102 -1.67 25.61 10.81
C HIS A 102 -2.53 26.31 9.74
N THR A 103 -3.79 25.91 9.55
CA THR A 103 -4.73 26.58 8.65
C THR A 103 -5.12 27.99 9.14
N PHE A 104 -5.21 28.93 8.20
CA PHE A 104 -5.67 30.31 8.41
C PHE A 104 -6.56 30.76 7.23
N GLY A 105 -7.72 31.36 7.52
CA GLY A 105 -8.65 31.80 6.48
C GLY A 105 -9.31 30.62 5.75
N ASP A 106 -9.46 30.73 4.43
CA ASP A 106 -10.13 29.71 3.59
C ASP A 106 -9.23 28.52 3.20
N GLU A 107 -7.97 28.46 3.67
CA GLU A 107 -7.09 27.31 3.43
C GLU A 107 -7.59 26.08 4.19
N ARG A 108 -8.02 25.06 3.44
CA ARG A 108 -8.64 23.86 4.03
C ARG A 108 -7.67 22.92 4.74
N TRP A 109 -6.40 22.90 4.34
CA TRP A 109 -5.35 22.02 4.89
C TRP A 109 -3.98 22.72 4.82
N SER A 110 -3.13 22.49 5.81
CA SER A 110 -1.76 23.06 5.91
C SER A 110 -0.64 22.10 5.50
N ASP A 111 -0.88 20.78 5.58
CA ASP A 111 -0.09 19.75 4.88
C ASP A 111 -1.04 18.67 4.35
N ARG A 112 -0.68 18.04 3.23
CA ARG A 112 -1.47 17.00 2.57
C ARG A 112 -0.57 16.06 1.76
N VAL A 113 -0.76 14.77 1.93
CA VAL A 113 -0.10 13.70 1.14
C VAL A 113 -1.18 12.80 0.56
N THR A 114 -1.07 12.39 -0.70
CA THR A 114 -1.99 11.42 -1.31
C THR A 114 -1.21 10.38 -2.13
N SER A 115 -1.67 9.12 -2.17
CA SER A 115 -1.03 8.09 -3.01
C SER A 115 -1.08 8.41 -4.52
N GLN A 116 -1.96 9.34 -4.92
CA GLN A 116 -2.23 9.70 -6.32
C GLN A 116 -1.49 10.96 -6.83
N ASP A 117 -0.66 11.61 -6.02
CA ASP A 117 0.09 12.80 -6.48
C ASP A 117 1.35 12.46 -7.31
N GLY A 118 1.77 11.19 -7.33
CA GLY A 118 2.93 10.72 -8.10
C GLY A 118 4.28 11.23 -7.58
N THR A 119 4.33 11.89 -6.42
CA THR A 119 5.58 12.41 -5.83
C THR A 119 6.31 11.37 -4.98
N TRP A 120 5.67 10.24 -4.69
CA TRP A 120 6.19 9.12 -3.91
C TRP A 120 5.53 7.79 -4.34
N THR A 121 5.96 6.69 -3.72
CA THR A 121 5.61 5.31 -4.10
C THR A 121 4.15 4.95 -3.89
N GLY A 122 3.42 5.65 -3.01
CA GLY A 122 2.03 5.35 -2.66
C GLY A 122 1.81 4.08 -1.82
N ASN A 123 2.85 3.39 -1.34
CA ASN A 123 2.72 2.10 -0.64
C ASN A 123 2.60 2.23 0.89
N LEU A 124 2.12 1.16 1.56
CA LEU A 124 1.86 1.19 3.02
C LEU A 124 3.13 1.36 3.87
N HIS A 125 4.28 0.84 3.43
CA HIS A 125 5.54 1.00 4.16
C HIS A 125 5.96 2.47 4.20
N ASP A 126 6.01 3.10 3.03
CA ASP A 126 6.47 4.48 2.90
C ASP A 126 5.42 5.46 3.42
N PHE A 127 4.12 5.17 3.27
CA PHE A 127 3.04 5.93 3.90
C PHE A 127 3.21 6.00 5.41
N TYR A 128 3.40 4.85 6.07
CA TYR A 128 3.61 4.82 7.53
C TYR A 128 4.79 5.71 7.94
N PHE A 129 5.95 5.57 7.27
CA PHE A 129 7.14 6.34 7.65
C PHE A 129 7.13 7.80 7.18
N MET A 130 6.26 8.17 6.25
CA MET A 130 6.03 9.56 5.81
C MET A 130 5.03 10.29 6.71
N VAL A 131 4.01 9.58 7.20
CA VAL A 131 2.90 10.13 8.00
C VAL A 131 3.19 10.12 9.50
N MET A 132 3.83 9.09 10.04
CA MET A 132 4.09 8.99 11.48
C MET A 132 4.86 10.20 12.05
N PRO A 133 5.92 10.74 11.40
CA PRO A 133 6.63 11.93 11.88
C PRO A 133 5.77 13.21 11.83
N ARG A 134 4.85 13.30 10.86
CA ARG A 134 3.92 14.43 10.72
C ARG A 134 2.87 14.42 11.83
N LEU A 135 2.24 13.27 12.06
CA LEU A 135 1.29 13.04 13.14
C LEU A 135 1.82 13.49 14.51
N THR A 136 3.10 13.22 14.80
CA THR A 136 3.72 13.54 16.09
C THR A 136 4.38 14.91 16.14
N SER A 137 4.43 15.66 15.03
CA SER A 137 5.17 16.92 14.92
C SER A 137 4.61 17.99 15.88
N GLY A 138 5.41 18.44 16.84
CA GLY A 138 4.98 19.44 17.83
C GLY A 138 4.18 18.88 19.02
N LEU A 139 4.01 17.56 19.13
CA LEU A 139 3.59 16.96 20.42
C LEU A 139 4.67 17.20 21.48
N GLN A 140 4.23 17.53 22.71
CA GLN A 140 5.15 17.77 23.81
C GLN A 140 5.81 16.47 24.26
N VAL A 141 7.14 16.41 24.11
CA VAL A 141 7.99 15.34 24.63
C VAL A 141 8.58 15.80 25.97
N PRO A 142 8.10 15.28 27.13
CA PRO A 142 8.73 15.58 28.41
C PRO A 142 10.13 14.99 28.44
N PHE A 143 11.10 15.74 28.98
CA PHE A 143 12.49 15.32 29.02
C PHE A 143 12.66 14.09 29.93
N GLN A 144 12.80 12.91 29.33
CA GLN A 144 13.03 11.64 30.03
C GLN A 144 14.32 10.98 29.52
N LEU A 145 15.18 10.59 30.46
CA LEU A 145 16.43 9.87 30.20
C LEU A 145 16.27 8.42 30.63
N GLN A 146 16.59 7.49 29.72
CA GLN A 146 16.70 6.07 30.03
C GLN A 146 18.18 5.68 30.01
N GLY A 147 18.81 5.73 31.19
CA GLY A 147 20.27 5.68 31.30
C GLY A 147 20.90 6.95 30.72
N THR A 148 21.81 6.81 29.76
CA THR A 148 22.47 7.93 29.06
C THR A 148 21.75 8.37 27.78
N VAL A 149 20.67 7.69 27.39
CA VAL A 149 19.94 7.95 26.14
C VAL A 149 18.64 8.71 26.44
N ARG A 150 18.35 9.74 25.64
CA ARG A 150 17.08 10.47 25.68
C ARG A 150 15.98 9.64 25.01
N HIS A 151 14.85 9.48 25.71
CA HIS A 151 13.72 8.69 25.21
C HIS A 151 12.64 9.63 24.67
N ASP A 152 12.67 9.91 23.36
CA ASP A 152 11.77 10.88 22.73
C ASP A 152 10.34 10.36 22.44
N GLU A 153 10.09 9.05 22.55
CA GLU A 153 8.72 8.53 22.45
C GLU A 153 7.97 8.70 23.78
N THR A 154 6.72 9.17 23.69
CA THR A 154 5.77 9.18 24.81
C THR A 154 4.68 8.12 24.62
N ALA A 155 3.86 7.87 25.65
CA ALA A 155 2.69 7.00 25.53
C ALA A 155 1.74 7.46 24.39
N VAL A 156 1.62 8.78 24.15
CA VAL A 156 0.84 9.34 23.03
C VAL A 156 1.46 8.97 21.67
N HIS A 157 2.79 8.98 21.55
CA HIS A 157 3.48 8.53 20.32
C HIS A 157 3.24 7.03 20.07
N THR A 158 3.30 6.22 21.12
CA THR A 158 2.98 4.78 21.07
C THR A 158 1.55 4.53 20.63
N ALA A 159 0.59 5.28 21.20
CA ALA A 159 -0.82 5.18 20.88
C ALA A 159 -1.16 5.63 19.45
N LEU A 160 -0.52 6.69 18.93
CA LEU A 160 -0.70 7.13 17.54
C LEU A 160 -0.08 6.15 16.53
N ARG A 161 1.07 5.55 16.86
CA ARG A 161 1.63 4.41 16.10
C ARG A 161 0.63 3.26 16.03
N GLU A 162 0.09 2.86 17.18
CA GLU A 162 -0.84 1.75 17.28
C GLU A 162 -2.15 2.04 16.52
N ALA A 163 -2.67 3.27 16.59
CA ALA A 163 -3.84 3.70 15.81
C ALA A 163 -3.58 3.66 14.30
N LEU A 164 -2.42 4.15 13.82
CA LEU A 164 -2.05 4.11 12.40
C LEU A 164 -1.86 2.68 11.89
N VAL A 165 -1.18 1.82 12.67
CA VAL A 165 -1.02 0.39 12.32
C VAL A 165 -2.38 -0.31 12.28
N ASN A 166 -3.28 -0.05 13.24
CA ASN A 166 -4.61 -0.66 13.24
C ASN A 166 -5.47 -0.23 12.05
N ALA A 167 -5.46 1.05 11.68
CA ALA A 167 -6.13 1.53 10.47
C ALA A 167 -5.64 0.83 9.20
N ILE A 168 -4.34 0.51 9.12
CA ILE A 168 -3.73 -0.22 8.01
C ILE A 168 -4.09 -1.72 8.02
N VAL A 169 -3.95 -2.42 9.15
CA VAL A 169 -4.10 -3.88 9.20
C VAL A 169 -5.57 -4.34 9.29
N HIS A 170 -6.48 -3.46 9.70
CA HIS A 170 -7.94 -3.71 9.67
C HIS A 170 -8.66 -3.07 8.47
N ALA A 171 -7.96 -2.38 7.56
CA ALA A 171 -8.57 -1.86 6.33
C ALA A 171 -9.13 -2.96 5.42
N ASP A 172 -10.28 -2.67 4.81
CA ASP A 172 -10.88 -3.46 3.74
C ASP A 172 -10.45 -2.92 2.37
N TYR A 173 -9.32 -3.41 1.84
CA TYR A 173 -8.71 -2.88 0.61
C TYR A 173 -9.52 -3.10 -0.68
N GLU A 174 -10.59 -3.89 -0.64
CA GLU A 174 -11.56 -4.03 -1.74
C GLU A 174 -12.64 -2.92 -1.70
N GLY A 175 -12.74 -2.16 -0.59
CA GLY A 175 -13.73 -1.13 -0.36
C GLY A 175 -13.33 0.28 -0.82
N GLU A 176 -14.33 1.15 -0.95
CA GLU A 176 -14.17 2.54 -1.40
C GLU A 176 -13.50 3.48 -0.38
N ARG A 177 -13.12 4.68 -0.86
CA ARG A 177 -12.67 5.85 -0.07
C ARG A 177 -11.34 5.71 0.69
N GLY A 178 -10.71 4.54 0.67
CA GLY A 178 -9.35 4.31 1.15
C GLY A 178 -9.08 4.68 2.62
N ILE A 179 -7.80 4.64 2.98
CA ILE A 179 -7.33 5.05 4.31
C ILE A 179 -7.10 6.55 4.29
N VAL A 180 -7.75 7.26 5.22
CA VAL A 180 -7.57 8.72 5.39
C VAL A 180 -7.20 8.98 6.84
N VAL A 181 -6.06 9.63 7.04
CA VAL A 181 -5.52 10.01 8.35
C VAL A 181 -5.58 11.53 8.45
N GLU A 182 -6.36 12.03 9.39
CA GLU A 182 -6.64 13.45 9.54
C GLU A 182 -6.13 13.92 10.90
N ARG A 183 -5.38 15.02 10.91
CA ARG A 183 -4.81 15.64 12.10
C ARG A 183 -5.36 17.04 12.26
N GLU A 184 -5.91 17.28 13.45
CA GLU A 184 -6.45 18.56 13.88
C GLU A 184 -5.61 19.14 15.03
N ARG A 185 -5.83 20.41 15.39
CA ARG A 185 -5.17 21.05 16.56
C ARG A 185 -5.34 20.29 17.87
N THR A 186 -6.48 19.64 18.07
CA THR A 186 -6.85 18.93 19.31
C THR A 186 -7.35 17.51 19.06
N SER A 187 -7.26 16.98 17.83
CA SER A 187 -7.70 15.62 17.53
C SER A 187 -6.87 14.91 16.47
N PHE A 188 -7.03 13.59 16.42
CA PHE A 188 -6.60 12.74 15.31
C PHE A 188 -7.74 11.81 14.93
N ALA A 189 -7.99 11.66 13.63
CA ALA A 189 -8.96 10.72 13.09
C ALA A 189 -8.29 9.74 12.11
N PHE A 190 -8.48 8.45 12.37
CA PHE A 190 -7.96 7.35 11.56
C PHE A 190 -9.14 6.65 10.89
N SER A 191 -9.36 6.92 9.61
CA SER A 191 -10.45 6.33 8.84
C SER A 191 -9.95 5.23 7.92
N ASN A 192 -10.60 4.07 7.95
CA ASN A 192 -10.33 2.95 7.03
C ASN A 192 -11.64 2.39 6.42
N PRO A 193 -11.57 1.79 5.21
CA PRO A 193 -12.70 1.06 4.65
C PRO A 193 -13.01 -0.19 5.48
N GLY A 194 -14.27 -0.59 5.48
CA GLY A 194 -14.81 -1.70 6.27
C GLY A 194 -15.19 -1.34 7.72
N LEU A 195 -16.13 -2.11 8.26
CA LEU A 195 -16.56 -2.06 9.67
C LEU A 195 -15.55 -2.80 10.58
N LEU A 196 -15.74 -2.75 11.90
CA LEU A 196 -15.04 -3.65 12.83
C LEU A 196 -15.59 -5.09 12.70
N ARG A 197 -14.72 -6.10 12.83
CA ARG A 197 -15.13 -7.52 12.89
C ARG A 197 -15.51 -8.00 14.30
N VAL A 198 -15.36 -7.13 15.30
CA VAL A 198 -15.74 -7.37 16.71
C VAL A 198 -16.54 -6.18 17.26
N PRO A 199 -17.40 -6.36 18.27
CA PRO A 199 -18.12 -5.26 18.92
C PRO A 199 -17.17 -4.18 19.48
N ILE A 200 -17.58 -2.91 19.41
CA ILE A 200 -16.78 -1.75 19.88
C ILE A 200 -16.38 -1.88 21.36
N SER A 201 -17.26 -2.40 22.22
CA SER A 201 -16.96 -2.66 23.64
C SER A 201 -15.79 -3.64 23.80
N GLN A 202 -15.88 -4.79 23.13
CA GLN A 202 -14.85 -5.82 23.13
C GLN A 202 -13.53 -5.32 22.51
N ALA A 203 -13.59 -4.50 21.45
CA ALA A 203 -12.41 -3.89 20.84
C ALA A 203 -11.67 -2.96 21.82
N LEU A 204 -12.39 -2.19 22.63
CA LEU A 204 -11.83 -1.28 23.63
C LEU A 204 -11.39 -1.98 24.92
N GLU A 205 -12.03 -3.09 25.29
CA GLU A 205 -11.63 -3.97 26.40
C GLU A 205 -10.40 -4.82 26.07
N GLY A 206 -10.23 -5.20 24.81
CA GLY A 206 -9.06 -5.90 24.30
C GLY A 206 -9.12 -7.42 24.49
N GLY A 207 -7.97 -8.08 24.33
CA GLY A 207 -7.82 -9.53 24.49
C GLY A 207 -8.40 -10.41 23.36
N VAL A 208 -9.28 -9.85 22.51
CA VAL A 208 -9.77 -10.48 21.27
C VAL A 208 -9.53 -9.54 20.09
N SER A 209 -9.04 -10.08 18.98
CA SER A 209 -8.75 -9.33 17.75
C SER A 209 -8.96 -10.22 16.52
N ASP A 210 -9.76 -9.75 15.57
CA ASP A 210 -9.94 -10.35 14.25
C ASP A 210 -9.29 -9.45 13.19
N LEU A 211 -8.16 -9.90 12.65
CA LEU A 211 -7.34 -9.19 11.67
C LEU A 211 -7.86 -9.45 10.24
N ARG A 212 -8.17 -8.38 9.49
CA ARG A 212 -8.40 -8.50 8.03
C ARG A 212 -7.11 -8.93 7.31
N ASN A 213 -5.99 -8.31 7.68
CA ASN A 213 -4.72 -8.42 6.98
C ASN A 213 -3.59 -8.92 7.92
N PRO A 214 -3.56 -10.23 8.23
CA PRO A 214 -2.59 -10.80 9.18
C PRO A 214 -1.15 -10.83 8.68
N ASN A 215 -0.88 -10.84 7.36
CA ASN A 215 0.48 -10.73 6.83
C ASN A 215 0.99 -9.28 6.92
N LEU A 216 0.16 -8.27 6.68
CA LEU A 216 0.49 -6.87 6.97
C LEU A 216 0.78 -6.67 8.46
N CYS A 217 -0.11 -7.14 9.35
CA CYS A 217 0.12 -7.11 10.80
C CYS A 217 1.44 -7.77 11.20
N LYS A 218 1.70 -8.98 10.69
CA LYS A 218 2.98 -9.69 10.86
C LYS A 218 4.17 -8.86 10.38
N MET A 219 4.07 -8.14 9.26
CA MET A 219 5.16 -7.30 8.75
C MET A 219 5.45 -6.10 9.68
N PHE A 220 4.44 -5.37 10.14
CA PHE A 220 4.63 -4.30 11.13
C PHE A 220 5.26 -4.83 12.45
N LEU A 221 4.74 -5.94 12.99
CA LEU A 221 5.27 -6.59 14.20
C LEU A 221 6.73 -7.06 14.05
N LEU A 222 7.15 -7.47 12.85
CA LEU A 222 8.53 -7.90 12.59
C LEU A 222 9.52 -6.72 12.61
N ILE A 223 9.07 -5.50 12.31
CA ILE A 223 9.87 -4.26 12.43
C ILE A 223 9.57 -3.46 13.70
N GLY A 224 8.98 -4.09 14.73
CA GLY A 224 8.76 -3.50 16.04
C GLY A 224 7.61 -2.49 16.12
N LEU A 225 6.69 -2.51 15.15
CA LEU A 225 5.54 -1.64 15.11
C LEU A 225 4.28 -2.43 15.48
N GLY A 226 3.65 -2.02 16.59
CA GLY A 226 2.45 -2.62 17.15
C GLY A 226 2.70 -3.72 18.19
N GLU A 227 1.64 -4.08 18.93
CA GLU A 227 1.66 -5.14 19.95
C GLU A 227 0.99 -6.44 19.48
N ARG A 228 1.27 -7.56 20.18
CA ARG A 228 0.57 -8.84 19.97
C ARG A 228 -0.57 -9.01 20.96
N ALA A 229 -1.65 -9.64 20.50
CA ALA A 229 -2.80 -10.09 21.29
C ALA A 229 -3.75 -9.00 21.83
N GLY A 230 -4.15 -8.05 20.98
CA GLY A 230 -5.36 -7.24 21.21
C GLY A 230 -5.29 -6.24 22.37
N SER A 231 -4.09 -5.92 22.84
CA SER A 231 -3.84 -4.91 23.88
C SER A 231 -3.86 -3.47 23.35
N GLY A 232 -3.59 -3.26 22.05
CA GLY A 232 -3.35 -1.93 21.47
C GLY A 232 -4.44 -0.90 21.75
N LEU A 233 -5.69 -1.20 21.38
CA LEU A 233 -6.83 -0.30 21.63
C LEU A 233 -7.11 -0.07 23.12
N PHE A 234 -6.87 -1.07 23.98
CA PHE A 234 -6.93 -0.91 25.43
C PHE A 234 -5.83 0.04 25.94
N ASN A 235 -4.59 -0.12 25.46
CA ASN A 235 -3.44 0.72 25.83
C ASN A 235 -3.63 2.17 25.36
N ILE A 236 -4.20 2.39 24.17
CA ILE A 236 -4.62 3.72 23.69
C ILE A 236 -5.69 4.30 24.63
N ARG A 237 -6.72 3.52 25.01
CA ARG A 237 -7.80 3.96 25.90
C ARG A 237 -7.30 4.35 27.29
N GLN A 238 -6.37 3.61 27.89
CA GLN A 238 -5.76 4.01 29.17
C GLN A 238 -4.86 5.24 28.99
N THR A 239 -4.04 5.30 27.93
CA THR A 239 -3.17 6.46 27.62
C THR A 239 -3.93 7.79 27.56
N TRP A 240 -5.19 7.77 27.10
CA TRP A 240 -6.10 8.92 27.11
C TRP A 240 -6.73 9.18 28.48
N ARG A 241 -7.23 8.14 29.15
CA ARG A 241 -7.80 8.24 30.51
C ARG A 241 -6.80 8.79 31.53
N ASP A 242 -5.55 8.34 31.47
CA ASP A 242 -4.44 8.77 32.34
C ASP A 242 -4.03 10.25 32.11
N ARG A 243 -4.65 10.93 31.14
CA ARG A 243 -4.48 12.36 30.83
C ARG A 243 -5.77 13.17 31.03
N GLU A 244 -6.81 12.54 31.59
CA GLU A 244 -8.12 13.14 31.81
C GLU A 244 -8.75 13.67 30.51
N TRP A 245 -8.40 13.05 29.38
CA TRP A 245 -8.90 13.36 28.05
C TRP A 245 -10.14 12.53 27.68
N GLU A 246 -10.93 13.04 26.73
CA GLU A 246 -12.08 12.33 26.15
C GLU A 246 -11.72 10.90 25.69
N ILE A 247 -12.50 9.90 26.12
CA ILE A 247 -12.27 8.50 25.81
C ILE A 247 -12.31 8.28 24.27
N PRO A 248 -11.35 7.54 23.69
CA PRO A 248 -11.32 7.22 22.26
C PRO A 248 -12.63 6.68 21.71
N GLN A 249 -13.05 7.19 20.55
CA GLN A 249 -14.35 6.87 19.94
C GLN A 249 -14.20 6.14 18.61
N PHE A 250 -15.17 5.27 18.30
CA PHE A 250 -15.36 4.70 16.98
C PHE A 250 -16.66 5.23 16.37
N LEU A 251 -16.58 5.81 15.17
CA LEU A 251 -17.72 6.06 14.30
C LEU A 251 -17.74 5.00 13.19
N GLN A 252 -18.94 4.55 12.83
CA GLN A 252 -19.14 3.54 11.80
C GLN A 252 -20.26 3.96 10.85
N GLN A 253 -20.04 3.73 9.55
CA GLN A 253 -20.98 4.01 8.46
C GLN A 253 -21.11 2.73 7.63
N GLU A 254 -22.34 2.22 7.47
CA GLU A 254 -22.61 0.97 6.74
C GLU A 254 -22.35 1.09 5.23
N THR A 255 -22.75 2.21 4.61
CA THR A 255 -22.78 2.36 3.15
C THR A 255 -22.15 3.69 2.70
N PRO A 256 -21.02 3.66 1.96
CA PRO A 256 -20.08 2.55 1.86
C PRO A 256 -19.43 2.25 3.23
N ALA A 257 -19.04 0.99 3.45
CA ALA A 257 -18.58 0.53 4.76
C ALA A 257 -17.29 1.25 5.20
N ARG A 258 -17.33 1.97 6.32
CA ARG A 258 -16.19 2.74 6.85
C ARG A 258 -16.19 2.77 8.37
N THR A 259 -15.00 2.62 8.95
CA THR A 259 -14.73 2.85 10.38
C THR A 259 -13.82 4.06 10.52
N THR A 260 -14.13 4.95 11.46
CA THR A 260 -13.26 6.08 11.83
C THR A 260 -13.00 6.04 13.33
N PHE A 261 -11.74 5.91 13.73
CA PHE A 261 -11.28 5.93 15.11
C PHE A 261 -10.76 7.32 15.47
N ILE A 262 -11.30 7.94 16.52
CA ILE A 262 -11.08 9.35 16.87
C ILE A 262 -10.43 9.47 18.25
N LEU A 263 -9.37 10.27 18.33
CA LEU A 263 -8.57 10.56 19.51
C LEU A 263 -8.54 12.06 19.78
N ARG A 264 -9.36 12.57 20.71
CA ARG A 264 -9.39 13.99 21.10
C ARG A 264 -8.52 14.26 22.32
N MET A 265 -7.72 15.32 22.30
CA MET A 265 -6.83 15.78 23.38
C MET A 265 -7.51 16.88 24.23
N ILE A 266 -8.83 16.79 24.39
CA ILE A 266 -9.67 17.74 25.13
C ILE A 266 -9.94 17.15 26.51
N SER A 267 -9.79 17.96 27.57
CA SER A 267 -10.08 17.51 28.94
C SER A 267 -11.58 17.35 29.17
N VAL A 268 -11.97 16.33 29.94
CA VAL A 268 -13.38 16.09 30.30
C VAL A 268 -13.98 17.29 31.06
N ASP A 269 -13.22 17.89 31.98
CA ASP A 269 -13.65 19.03 32.80
C ASP A 269 -13.95 20.29 31.97
N THR A 270 -13.32 20.45 30.79
CA THR A 270 -13.64 21.58 29.90
C THR A 270 -15.06 21.48 29.32
N GLN A 271 -15.58 20.27 29.07
CA GLN A 271 -16.95 20.10 28.55
C GLN A 271 -18.01 20.46 29.59
N GLU A 272 -17.87 19.98 30.84
CA GLU A 272 -18.82 20.33 31.92
C GLU A 272 -18.90 21.84 32.15
N ASN A 273 -17.78 22.55 32.01
CA ASN A 273 -17.77 24.01 32.15
C ASN A 273 -18.45 24.71 30.96
N GLU A 274 -18.22 24.29 29.71
CA GLU A 274 -18.94 24.85 28.56
C GLU A 274 -20.45 24.61 28.63
N GLU A 275 -20.91 23.44 29.05
CA GLU A 275 -22.36 23.18 29.21
C GLU A 275 -22.98 24.01 30.35
N LYS A 276 -22.25 24.20 31.47
CA LYS A 276 -22.67 25.10 32.55
C LYS A 276 -22.73 26.57 32.08
N PHE A 277 -21.73 27.04 31.33
CA PHE A 277 -21.73 28.39 30.75
C PHE A 277 -22.85 28.59 29.72
N ARG A 278 -23.16 27.59 28.87
CA ARG A 278 -24.32 27.63 27.96
C ARG A 278 -25.63 27.69 28.74
N THR A 279 -25.80 26.85 29.77
CA THR A 279 -26.98 26.85 30.65
C THR A 279 -27.18 28.20 31.35
N ILE A 280 -26.09 28.89 31.73
CA ILE A 280 -26.15 30.25 32.29
C ILE A 280 -26.53 31.27 31.19
N GLY A 281 -25.96 31.17 29.98
CA GLY A 281 -26.29 32.04 28.85
C GLY A 281 -27.74 31.98 28.40
N ASP A 282 -28.33 30.77 28.36
CA ASP A 282 -29.74 30.56 27.99
C ASP A 282 -30.73 31.20 28.99
N SER A 283 -30.29 31.47 30.22
CA SER A 283 -31.10 32.23 31.19
C SER A 283 -31.22 33.73 30.86
N TYR A 284 -30.25 34.29 30.14
CA TYR A 284 -30.22 35.72 29.78
C TYR A 284 -30.94 36.03 28.45
N ASN A 285 -30.95 35.11 27.49
CA ASN A 285 -31.47 35.37 26.13
C ASN A 285 -33.00 35.28 25.98
N LYS A 286 -33.78 35.23 27.07
CA LYS A 286 -35.25 35.12 27.02
C LYS A 286 -36.00 36.46 26.82
N LYS A 287 -35.33 37.48 26.27
CA LYS A 287 -35.90 38.78 25.85
C LYS A 287 -35.23 39.33 24.59
N HIS A 288 -35.58 38.79 23.42
CA HIS A 288 -35.99 39.49 22.20
C HIS A 288 -36.22 38.42 21.12
N GLY A 289 -37.18 38.61 20.22
CA GLY A 289 -37.58 37.56 19.26
C GLY A 289 -38.09 38.10 17.93
N SER A 290 -38.09 37.21 16.92
CA SER A 290 -38.40 37.44 15.49
C SER A 290 -37.40 38.36 14.76
N VAL A 291 -37.15 38.23 13.44
CA VAL A 291 -37.94 37.58 12.36
C VAL A 291 -37.04 36.70 11.44
N ASN A 292 -37.64 35.60 10.93
CA ASN A 292 -37.32 34.74 9.76
C ASN A 292 -36.14 35.11 8.81
N LYS A 293 -35.23 34.17 8.52
CA LYS A 293 -35.13 33.28 7.31
C LYS A 293 -34.76 34.01 5.99
N GLU A 294 -34.05 33.43 5.01
CA GLU A 294 -33.91 31.99 4.65
C GLU A 294 -32.66 31.72 3.78
N SER A 295 -31.88 30.65 4.05
CA SER A 295 -31.19 29.82 3.03
C SER A 295 -30.61 28.50 3.60
N ASP A 296 -30.32 27.57 2.69
CA ASP A 296 -29.32 26.45 2.74
C ASP A 296 -29.46 25.25 3.72
N SER A 297 -30.12 24.21 3.19
CA SER A 297 -29.76 22.77 3.19
C SER A 297 -29.19 22.05 4.44
N ASP A 298 -29.92 21.03 4.88
CA ASP A 298 -29.46 19.64 5.10
C ASP A 298 -28.28 19.37 6.06
N ASN A 299 -28.31 19.98 7.24
CA ASN A 299 -27.66 19.40 8.42
C ASN A 299 -28.49 18.23 8.99
N ILE A 300 -28.07 16.98 8.76
CA ILE A 300 -28.64 15.81 9.44
C ILE A 300 -28.05 15.68 10.85
N ASP A 301 -28.93 15.84 11.84
CA ASP A 301 -28.65 16.16 13.24
C ASP A 301 -27.67 15.22 13.98
N PHE A 302 -26.47 15.73 14.28
CA PHE A 302 -25.44 15.07 15.09
C PHE A 302 -25.84 14.87 16.57
N LYS A 303 -26.88 15.56 17.05
CA LYS A 303 -27.22 15.69 18.48
C LYS A 303 -27.96 14.48 19.06
N SER A 304 -28.51 13.61 18.22
CA SER A 304 -29.33 12.47 18.65
C SER A 304 -28.53 11.34 19.32
N LEU A 305 -27.36 10.99 18.78
CA LEU A 305 -26.59 9.82 19.23
C LEU A 305 -25.97 9.98 20.63
N ASN A 306 -25.67 11.20 21.07
CA ASN A 306 -25.01 11.44 22.36
C ASN A 306 -25.93 11.09 23.56
N ASN A 307 -27.24 11.16 23.38
CA ASN A 307 -28.24 10.75 24.39
C ASN A 307 -28.37 9.22 24.51
N VAL A 308 -27.99 8.45 23.49
CA VAL A 308 -28.04 6.99 23.53
C VAL A 308 -26.94 6.46 24.43
N LEU A 309 -25.70 6.93 24.25
CA LEU A 309 -24.54 6.40 24.99
C LEU A 309 -24.55 6.78 26.47
N SER A 310 -25.05 7.97 26.83
CA SER A 310 -25.19 8.39 28.23
C SER A 310 -26.27 7.61 29.00
N SER A 311 -27.23 7.00 28.30
CA SER A 311 -28.30 6.20 28.92
C SER A 311 -27.84 4.84 29.46
N PHE A 312 -26.79 4.24 28.89
CA PHE A 312 -26.34 2.88 29.23
C PHE A 312 -25.70 2.73 30.62
N ASN A 313 -25.44 3.83 31.33
CA ASN A 313 -24.92 3.81 32.71
C ASN A 313 -26.02 3.61 33.79
N LYS A 314 -27.22 3.10 33.44
CA LYS A 314 -28.29 2.75 34.42
C LYS A 314 -28.96 1.41 34.14
N GLU A 315 -28.54 0.42 34.95
CA GLU A 315 -29.19 -0.84 35.39
C GLU A 315 -30.21 -1.61 34.53
N ASN A 316 -30.04 -2.94 34.56
CA ASN A 316 -30.91 -3.97 33.96
C ASN A 316 -32.41 -3.91 34.32
N LYS A 317 -33.30 -4.19 33.34
CA LYS A 317 -34.45 -5.12 33.52
C LYS A 317 -35.21 -5.52 32.23
N SER A 318 -35.32 -6.84 32.04
CA SER A 318 -36.46 -7.63 31.52
C SER A 318 -37.19 -7.34 30.19
N LEU A 319 -37.13 -8.36 29.30
CA LEU A 319 -38.22 -8.95 28.48
C LEU A 319 -38.78 -8.23 27.23
N ASN A 320 -38.89 -9.02 26.14
CA ASN A 320 -39.92 -9.12 25.07
C ASN A 320 -40.66 -7.85 24.54
N ASN A 321 -41.00 -7.72 23.25
CA ASN A 321 -41.50 -8.76 22.32
C ASN A 321 -41.26 -8.46 20.81
N GLU A 322 -42.08 -9.02 19.92
CA GLU A 322 -41.81 -9.28 18.48
C GLU A 322 -42.31 -8.24 17.43
N PHE A 323 -41.77 -8.39 16.20
CA PHE A 323 -42.46 -8.37 14.87
C PHE A 323 -42.65 -7.08 13.99
N ILE A 324 -42.26 -7.24 12.70
CA ILE A 324 -42.94 -6.78 11.45
C ILE A 324 -43.02 -5.25 11.11
N SER A 325 -42.93 -4.74 9.85
CA SER A 325 -42.55 -5.27 8.51
C SER A 325 -42.56 -4.20 7.37
N TYR A 326 -42.01 -4.56 6.19
CA TYR A 326 -42.41 -4.17 4.79
C TYR A 326 -42.05 -2.80 4.13
N ASN A 327 -41.21 -2.92 3.09
CA ASN A 327 -41.31 -2.44 1.69
C ASN A 327 -41.68 -0.98 1.31
N LYS A 328 -40.87 -0.39 0.41
CA LYS A 328 -41.21 -0.35 -1.03
C LYS A 328 -40.06 0.06 -1.98
N GLU A 329 -40.15 -0.43 -3.23
CA GLU A 329 -39.43 0.02 -4.44
C GLU A 329 -40.17 1.27 -5.04
N ASP A 330 -39.77 1.99 -6.10
CA ASP A 330 -39.14 1.54 -7.36
C ASP A 330 -38.72 2.69 -8.35
N ASN A 331 -37.84 2.34 -9.31
CA ASN A 331 -37.66 2.81 -10.71
C ASN A 331 -37.38 4.28 -11.21
N SER A 332 -36.19 4.42 -11.82
CA SER A 332 -35.91 4.91 -13.21
C SER A 332 -35.81 6.43 -13.59
N GLY A 333 -34.95 6.74 -14.59
CA GLY A 333 -34.91 8.03 -15.31
C GLY A 333 -33.66 8.30 -16.21
N ASN A 334 -33.82 8.34 -17.54
CA ASN A 334 -32.74 8.44 -18.56
C ASN A 334 -32.44 9.89 -19.06
N LYS A 335 -31.21 10.19 -19.53
CA LYS A 335 -30.93 11.13 -20.66
C LYS A 335 -29.48 11.07 -21.20
N LYS A 336 -29.24 11.59 -22.43
CA LYS A 336 -28.02 11.40 -23.25
C LYS A 336 -27.83 12.51 -24.32
N GLY A 337 -26.58 12.87 -24.68
CA GLY A 337 -26.19 13.83 -25.76
C GLY A 337 -25.18 14.90 -25.25
N ASN A 338 -23.92 15.03 -25.73
CA ASN A 338 -23.40 15.48 -27.05
C ASN A 338 -23.57 17.03 -27.25
N PHE A 339 -22.60 17.87 -27.67
CA PHE A 339 -21.18 17.80 -28.13
C PHE A 339 -20.48 19.19 -27.84
N TYR A 340 -19.28 19.66 -28.26
CA TYR A 340 -18.25 19.31 -29.28
C TYR A 340 -16.83 19.89 -28.95
N ASN A 341 -15.82 19.47 -29.74
CA ASN A 341 -14.41 19.87 -29.97
C ASN A 341 -13.85 21.28 -29.61
N ASN A 342 -12.56 21.35 -29.22
CA ASN A 342 -11.46 21.77 -30.14
C ASN A 342 -10.08 21.15 -29.77
N GLU A 343 -9.12 21.12 -30.70
CA GLU A 343 -7.82 20.41 -30.57
C GLU A 343 -6.63 21.26 -30.07
N MET A 344 -5.63 20.60 -29.45
CA MET A 344 -4.27 20.55 -30.03
C MET A 344 -3.46 19.32 -29.59
N LYS A 345 -2.37 19.02 -30.31
CA LYS A 345 -1.57 17.77 -30.29
C LYS A 345 -0.34 17.90 -29.36
N SER A 346 0.37 16.85 -28.95
CA SER A 346 0.57 15.54 -29.60
C SER A 346 0.77 14.35 -28.64
N LEU A 347 0.35 13.17 -29.11
CA LEU A 347 0.69 11.84 -28.59
C LEU A 347 1.72 11.17 -29.52
N ASN A 348 2.34 10.07 -29.05
CA ASN A 348 2.37 8.81 -29.81
C ASN A 348 2.94 7.66 -28.95
N ASN A 349 2.05 6.82 -28.41
CA ASN A 349 2.26 5.37 -28.36
C ASN A 349 0.91 4.69 -28.04
N VAL A 350 0.31 4.01 -29.01
CA VAL A 350 -0.84 3.11 -28.83
C VAL A 350 -0.63 1.93 -29.77
N ASP A 351 -0.41 0.75 -29.21
CA ASP A 351 -0.54 -0.50 -29.95
C ASP A 351 -2.01 -0.74 -30.30
N LEU A 352 -2.28 -1.27 -31.50
CA LEU A 352 -3.58 -1.83 -31.84
C LEU A 352 -3.40 -3.20 -32.50
N ALA A 353 -4.21 -4.16 -32.07
CA ALA A 353 -4.04 -5.56 -32.37
C ALA A 353 -4.54 -5.95 -33.78
N ASP A 354 -4.02 -7.08 -34.24
CA ASP A 354 -4.29 -7.69 -35.54
C ASP A 354 -5.76 -8.14 -35.71
N SER A 355 -6.25 -8.12 -36.96
CA SER A 355 -7.54 -8.67 -37.40
C SER A 355 -7.54 -8.89 -38.92
N THR A 356 -6.78 -9.89 -39.37
CA THR A 356 -7.10 -10.80 -40.50
C THR A 356 -7.78 -10.20 -41.75
N ASP A 357 -7.02 -10.02 -42.84
CA ASP A 357 -7.12 -10.88 -44.04
C ASP A 357 -6.27 -10.34 -45.22
N GLY A 358 -5.91 -11.22 -46.17
CA GLY A 358 -5.62 -10.85 -47.56
C GLY A 358 -4.14 -10.67 -47.98
N GLU A 359 -3.65 -11.64 -48.75
CA GLU A 359 -2.79 -11.51 -49.96
C GLU A 359 -1.47 -10.68 -49.92
N THR A 360 -0.35 -11.42 -50.04
CA THR A 360 0.78 -11.23 -50.99
C THR A 360 1.18 -9.81 -51.43
N ASP A 361 2.46 -9.40 -51.38
CA ASP A 361 3.59 -10.12 -52.01
C ASP A 361 5.00 -9.71 -51.51
N LEU A 362 6.02 -10.42 -52.03
CA LEU A 362 7.43 -10.04 -52.38
C LEU A 362 7.91 -8.61 -51.98
N GLU A 363 9.12 -8.33 -51.48
CA GLU A 363 10.42 -9.03 -51.32
C GLU A 363 11.16 -8.40 -50.08
N GLU A 364 12.37 -8.72 -49.61
CA GLU A 364 13.60 -9.28 -50.19
C GLU A 364 14.29 -10.30 -49.24
N LYS A 365 14.99 -11.29 -49.81
CA LYS A 365 15.97 -12.10 -49.07
C LYS A 365 17.40 -11.59 -49.30
N GLU A 366 17.91 -10.71 -48.43
CA GLU A 366 19.36 -10.65 -48.23
C GLU A 366 19.79 -11.83 -47.35
N GLY A 367 20.61 -12.71 -47.93
CA GLY A 367 20.93 -14.01 -47.34
C GLY A 367 22.06 -13.97 -46.30
N LEU A 368 21.99 -14.89 -45.35
CA LEU A 368 23.17 -15.46 -44.69
C LEU A 368 23.06 -16.98 -44.76
N GLU A 369 23.77 -17.57 -45.72
CA GLU A 369 24.07 -19.00 -45.68
C GLU A 369 25.01 -19.27 -44.51
N GLY A 370 24.60 -20.16 -43.62
CA GLY A 370 25.34 -20.54 -42.41
C GLY A 370 24.77 -21.85 -41.89
N GLY A 371 25.48 -22.95 -42.14
CA GLY A 371 24.94 -24.31 -42.01
C GLY A 371 24.58 -24.72 -40.58
N GLU A 372 23.85 -25.83 -40.48
CA GLU A 372 23.27 -26.40 -39.25
C GLU A 372 24.30 -26.57 -38.11
N GLY A 373 25.56 -26.85 -38.43
CA GLY A 373 26.64 -26.95 -37.44
C GLY A 373 26.95 -25.66 -36.66
N THR A 374 26.55 -24.48 -37.15
CA THR A 374 26.83 -23.20 -36.46
C THR A 374 26.03 -23.01 -35.17
N GLU A 375 24.76 -23.42 -35.15
CA GLU A 375 23.92 -23.30 -33.96
C GLU A 375 24.23 -24.44 -32.95
N GLU A 376 24.64 -25.62 -33.42
CA GLU A 376 25.18 -26.69 -32.57
C GLU A 376 26.46 -26.26 -31.83
N GLU A 377 27.39 -25.58 -32.51
CA GLU A 377 28.60 -25.04 -31.88
C GLU A 377 28.27 -24.00 -30.79
N LEU A 378 27.34 -23.09 -31.06
CA LEU A 378 26.87 -22.10 -30.08
C LEU A 378 26.24 -22.78 -28.86
N TRP A 379 25.40 -23.79 -29.07
CA TRP A 379 24.77 -24.60 -28.02
C TRP A 379 25.81 -25.34 -27.16
N LYS A 380 26.87 -25.84 -27.79
CA LYS A 380 28.01 -26.51 -27.12
C LYS A 380 28.90 -25.55 -26.35
N ILE A 381 29.09 -24.32 -26.83
CA ILE A 381 29.81 -23.26 -26.10
C ILE A 381 29.00 -22.81 -24.86
N SER A 382 27.67 -22.74 -24.96
CA SER A 382 26.81 -22.33 -23.85
C SER A 382 26.54 -23.44 -22.81
N GLU A 383 26.80 -24.71 -23.13
CA GLU A 383 26.50 -25.88 -22.31
C GLU A 383 26.97 -25.74 -20.85
N LEU A 384 28.18 -25.19 -20.62
CA LEU A 384 28.75 -25.02 -19.29
C LEU A 384 27.97 -24.00 -18.42
N ALA A 385 27.38 -22.97 -19.06
CA ALA A 385 26.55 -21.97 -18.37
C ALA A 385 25.20 -22.55 -17.93
N ARG A 386 24.64 -23.47 -18.73
CA ARG A 386 23.37 -24.15 -18.48
C ARG A 386 23.52 -25.25 -17.43
N LYS A 387 24.48 -26.15 -17.61
CA LYS A 387 24.77 -27.26 -16.66
C LYS A 387 25.20 -26.82 -15.25
N ARG A 388 25.62 -25.56 -15.04
CA ARG A 388 26.00 -25.03 -13.72
C ARG A 388 25.23 -23.75 -13.39
N LYS A 389 24.31 -23.81 -12.43
CA LYS A 389 23.55 -22.62 -11.97
C LYS A 389 24.46 -21.49 -11.47
N ARG A 390 25.61 -21.81 -10.87
CA ARG A 390 26.63 -20.86 -10.40
C ARG A 390 27.98 -21.09 -11.10
N LEU A 391 28.49 -20.06 -11.76
CA LEU A 391 29.84 -19.98 -12.34
C LEU A 391 30.60 -18.81 -11.69
N SER A 392 31.91 -18.72 -11.90
CA SER A 392 32.65 -17.49 -11.61
C SER A 392 32.37 -16.44 -12.70
N PRO A 393 32.34 -15.13 -12.37
CA PRO A 393 32.03 -14.09 -13.34
C PRO A 393 32.94 -14.11 -14.58
N LYS A 394 34.25 -14.34 -14.37
CA LYS A 394 35.24 -14.42 -15.45
C LYS A 394 34.94 -15.52 -16.48
N VAL A 395 34.50 -16.71 -16.03
CA VAL A 395 34.12 -17.80 -16.95
C VAL A 395 32.84 -17.46 -17.70
N MET A 396 31.87 -16.80 -17.06
CA MET A 396 30.65 -16.34 -17.71
C MET A 396 30.95 -15.28 -18.80
N GLU A 397 31.84 -14.34 -18.49
CA GLU A 397 32.34 -13.33 -19.44
C GLU A 397 33.07 -13.97 -20.64
N GLU A 398 33.91 -14.98 -20.41
CA GLU A 398 34.61 -15.73 -21.46
C GLU A 398 33.64 -16.49 -22.37
N ILE A 399 32.58 -17.10 -21.83
CA ILE A 399 31.52 -17.75 -22.63
C ILE A 399 30.77 -16.70 -23.48
N ILE A 400 30.35 -15.57 -22.89
CA ILE A 400 29.62 -14.50 -23.60
C ILE A 400 30.47 -13.94 -24.74
N VAL A 401 31.75 -13.62 -24.50
CA VAL A 401 32.67 -13.13 -25.53
C VAL A 401 32.80 -14.17 -26.66
N ARG A 402 32.98 -15.45 -26.34
CA ARG A 402 33.08 -16.53 -27.35
C ARG A 402 31.82 -16.64 -28.21
N LEU A 403 30.62 -16.61 -27.62
CA LEU A 403 29.37 -16.65 -28.39
C LEU A 403 29.29 -15.48 -29.39
N CYS A 404 29.65 -14.26 -28.95
CA CYS A 404 29.68 -13.06 -29.80
C CYS A 404 30.81 -13.03 -30.86
N VAL A 405 31.74 -13.99 -30.89
CA VAL A 405 32.70 -14.18 -32.01
C VAL A 405 32.03 -14.86 -33.20
N HIS A 406 31.20 -15.87 -32.94
CA HIS A 406 30.60 -16.71 -34.00
C HIS A 406 29.51 -15.96 -34.77
N ARG A 407 28.57 -15.30 -34.08
CA ARG A 407 27.56 -14.43 -34.74
C ARG A 407 27.14 -13.24 -33.86
N PRO A 408 26.62 -12.14 -34.44
CA PRO A 408 25.91 -11.12 -33.68
C PRO A 408 24.73 -11.73 -32.94
N LEU A 409 24.62 -11.48 -31.63
CA LEU A 409 23.59 -12.05 -30.77
C LEU A 409 22.82 -10.94 -30.04
N ARG A 410 21.49 -10.98 -30.11
CA ARG A 410 20.60 -10.08 -29.35
C ARG A 410 20.62 -10.45 -27.86
N LEU A 411 20.16 -9.54 -27.00
CA LEU A 411 20.07 -9.80 -25.56
C LEU A 411 19.21 -11.03 -25.23
N LYS A 412 18.11 -11.23 -25.96
CA LYS A 412 17.23 -12.40 -25.80
C LYS A 412 17.92 -13.71 -26.19
N GLU A 413 18.63 -13.74 -27.32
CA GLU A 413 19.37 -14.94 -27.76
C GLU A 413 20.45 -15.34 -26.75
N LEU A 414 21.16 -14.37 -26.18
CA LEU A 414 22.12 -14.64 -25.09
C LEU A 414 21.43 -15.15 -23.82
N ALA A 415 20.26 -14.62 -23.46
CA ALA A 415 19.46 -15.06 -22.31
C ALA A 415 19.00 -16.52 -22.48
N ASP A 416 18.45 -16.83 -23.65
CA ASP A 416 17.94 -18.16 -24.01
C ASP A 416 19.09 -19.18 -24.09
N MET A 417 20.19 -18.87 -24.80
CA MET A 417 21.35 -19.75 -24.93
C MET A 417 22.07 -20.04 -23.60
N LEU A 418 22.06 -19.11 -22.65
CA LEU A 418 22.78 -19.23 -21.37
C LEU A 418 21.88 -19.69 -20.20
N GLU A 419 20.57 -19.84 -20.43
CA GLU A 419 19.54 -20.03 -19.38
C GLU A 419 19.69 -18.98 -18.25
N ARG A 420 19.67 -17.68 -18.58
CA ARG A 420 19.76 -16.56 -17.62
C ARG A 420 18.82 -15.42 -18.00
N THR A 421 18.43 -14.59 -17.04
CA THR A 421 17.54 -13.45 -17.31
C THR A 421 18.24 -12.38 -18.17
N PRO A 422 17.53 -11.74 -19.12
CA PRO A 422 18.07 -10.64 -19.94
C PRO A 422 18.76 -9.56 -19.11
N ASP A 423 18.11 -9.05 -18.05
CA ASP A 423 18.68 -7.98 -17.22
C ASP A 423 19.80 -8.46 -16.29
N GLY A 424 19.75 -9.74 -15.90
CA GLY A 424 20.85 -10.40 -15.20
C GLY A 424 22.12 -10.47 -16.07
N LEU A 425 21.99 -10.69 -17.38
CA LEU A 425 23.10 -10.61 -18.32
C LEU A 425 23.52 -9.17 -18.62
N ARG A 426 22.54 -8.28 -18.87
CA ARG A 426 22.75 -6.85 -19.16
C ARG A 426 23.60 -6.19 -18.07
N ASN A 427 23.16 -6.30 -16.82
CA ASN A 427 23.70 -5.49 -15.72
C ASN A 427 25.00 -6.06 -15.15
N ASN A 428 25.13 -7.39 -15.03
CA ASN A 428 26.30 -8.01 -14.39
C ASN A 428 27.48 -8.26 -15.36
N TYR A 429 27.20 -8.50 -16.65
CA TYR A 429 28.23 -8.92 -17.61
C TYR A 429 28.33 -8.00 -18.82
N LEU A 430 27.23 -7.74 -19.54
CA LEU A 430 27.30 -7.03 -20.83
C LEU A 430 27.66 -5.55 -20.65
N ALA A 431 27.10 -4.86 -19.65
CA ALA A 431 27.48 -3.48 -19.29
C ALA A 431 28.90 -3.34 -18.72
N LYS A 432 29.54 -4.46 -18.33
CA LYS A 432 30.97 -4.52 -18.00
C LYS A 432 31.79 -4.76 -19.27
N LEU A 433 31.45 -5.77 -20.06
CA LEU A 433 32.17 -6.14 -21.30
C LEU A 433 32.16 -5.03 -22.37
N LEU A 434 31.09 -4.25 -22.46
CA LEU A 434 31.02 -3.04 -23.28
C LEU A 434 32.03 -1.97 -22.81
N ARG A 435 32.11 -1.75 -21.49
CA ARG A 435 33.00 -0.77 -20.86
C ARG A 435 34.48 -1.18 -20.92
N GLU A 436 34.75 -2.48 -20.90
CA GLU A 436 36.07 -3.08 -21.11
C GLU A 436 36.45 -3.18 -22.61
N GLY A 437 35.58 -2.77 -23.54
CA GLY A 437 35.83 -2.86 -24.98
C GLY A 437 35.96 -4.29 -25.52
N ARG A 438 35.50 -5.31 -24.78
CA ARG A 438 35.58 -6.73 -25.17
C ARG A 438 34.44 -7.13 -26.11
N ILE A 439 33.31 -6.43 -26.01
CA ILE A 439 32.20 -6.46 -26.97
C ILE A 439 31.77 -5.02 -27.30
N ARG A 440 31.05 -4.85 -28.40
CA ARG A 440 30.39 -3.59 -28.78
C ARG A 440 28.96 -3.85 -29.27
N LEU A 441 28.16 -2.80 -29.32
CA LEU A 441 26.85 -2.83 -29.98
C LEU A 441 27.03 -2.88 -31.51
N LYS A 442 26.13 -3.58 -32.21
CA LYS A 442 26.09 -3.63 -33.69
C LYS A 442 25.72 -2.28 -34.29
N TYR A 443 24.89 -1.49 -33.59
CA TYR A 443 24.50 -0.13 -33.96
C TYR A 443 24.82 0.82 -32.81
N PRO A 444 26.06 1.36 -32.73
CA PRO A 444 26.48 2.22 -31.61
C PRO A 444 25.67 3.51 -31.49
N ASP A 445 25.38 4.15 -32.62
CA ASP A 445 24.75 5.47 -32.72
C ASP A 445 23.23 5.43 -32.45
N GLN A 446 22.65 4.24 -32.39
CA GLN A 446 21.23 4.00 -32.15
C GLN A 446 21.05 2.88 -31.12
N VAL A 447 21.21 3.20 -29.84
CA VAL A 447 21.13 2.26 -28.72
C VAL A 447 19.87 1.39 -28.79
N ASN A 448 18.71 1.98 -29.11
CA ASN A 448 17.39 1.35 -29.15
C ASN A 448 17.01 0.74 -30.52
N HIS A 449 17.95 0.56 -31.46
CA HIS A 449 17.65 0.03 -32.79
C HIS A 449 16.99 -1.37 -32.74
N PRO A 450 15.89 -1.65 -33.49
CA PRO A 450 15.14 -2.91 -33.38
C PRO A 450 15.92 -4.18 -33.81
N LYS A 451 17.06 -4.03 -34.51
CA LYS A 451 17.99 -5.13 -34.84
C LYS A 451 19.29 -5.07 -33.98
N GLN A 452 19.28 -4.40 -32.83
CA GLN A 452 20.44 -4.27 -31.94
C GLN A 452 20.95 -5.63 -31.43
N ALA A 453 22.27 -5.82 -31.47
CA ALA A 453 22.95 -7.05 -31.08
C ALA A 453 24.35 -6.75 -30.52
N TYR A 454 24.91 -7.69 -29.77
CA TYR A 454 26.29 -7.66 -29.29
C TYR A 454 27.20 -8.43 -30.25
N ILE A 455 28.35 -7.83 -30.55
CA ILE A 455 29.43 -8.41 -31.36
C ILE A 455 30.75 -8.22 -30.62
N THR A 456 31.73 -9.10 -30.81
CA THR A 456 33.09 -8.79 -30.32
C THR A 456 33.69 -7.59 -31.04
N VAL A 457 34.59 -6.89 -30.35
CA VAL A 457 35.55 -6.02 -31.03
C VAL A 457 36.56 -6.93 -31.76
N ARG A 458 36.93 -6.54 -32.98
CA ARG A 458 37.99 -7.17 -33.78
C ARG A 458 39.19 -6.22 -33.82
#